data_AF-A0A850EPR4-F1
#
_entry.id   AF-A0A850EPR4-F1
#
_cell.length_a   1.000
_cell.length_b   1.000
_cell.length_c   1.000
_cell.angle_alpha   90.00
_cell.angle_beta   90.00
_cell.angle_gamma   90.00
#
_symmetry.space_group_name_H-M   'P 1'
#
loop_
_entity.id
_entity.type
_entity.pdbx_description
1 polymer ?
#
loop_
_entity_poly.entity_id
_entity_poly.type
_entity_poly.pdbx_seq_one_letter_code
_entity_poly.pdbx_strand_id
1 'polypeptide(L)'
;MPYCTACGTEYKQAAKFCGECGTALNGGASPTAERTLRDLTPAQEIKLWEGKPAGISDRLKGLVGLNTTTYTITSQRIIVKTGLIGKNVEEIELLRIRDLGVSQSILDRMLGIGTLTIFSDDASSPELWFRKIHGAHTVKDALRKAVRDEKTVNNISYREQI
;
A
#
# COMPACT_ATOMS: atom_id res chain seq x y z
N MET A 1 3.56 -18.79 53.87
CA MET A 1 3.08 -17.85 52.84
C MET A 1 4.23 -17.51 51.89
N PRO A 2 3.99 -17.15 50.62
CA PRO A 2 5.06 -16.76 49.71
C PRO A 2 5.54 -15.32 49.99
N TYR A 3 6.81 -15.07 49.73
CA TYR A 3 7.48 -13.78 49.93
C TYR A 3 7.98 -13.22 48.59
N CYS A 4 7.93 -11.89 48.43
CA CYS A 4 8.44 -11.23 47.24
C CYS A 4 9.98 -11.34 47.20
N THR A 5 10.53 -11.80 46.09
CA THR A 5 11.99 -11.93 45.91
C THR A 5 12.72 -10.60 45.75
N ALA A 6 12.00 -9.51 45.46
CA ALA A 6 12.59 -8.18 45.27
C ALA A 6 12.66 -7.36 46.56
N CYS A 7 11.63 -7.41 47.42
CA CYS A 7 11.55 -6.58 48.63
C CYS A 7 11.34 -7.36 49.93
N GLY A 8 11.07 -8.67 49.88
CA GLY A 8 10.85 -9.50 51.06
C GLY A 8 9.43 -9.46 51.64
N THR A 9 8.54 -8.62 51.12
CA THR A 9 7.17 -8.47 51.65
C THR A 9 6.31 -9.70 51.39
N GLU A 10 5.55 -10.11 52.41
CA GLU A 10 4.64 -11.25 52.35
C GLU A 10 3.41 -10.94 51.50
N TYR A 11 2.95 -11.91 50.70
CA TYR A 11 1.77 -11.74 49.86
C TYR A 11 0.87 -12.98 49.83
N LYS A 12 -0.40 -12.76 49.47
CA LYS A 12 -1.37 -13.86 49.27
C LYS A 12 -1.06 -14.57 47.95
N GLN A 13 -1.05 -15.91 47.95
CA GLN A 13 -0.65 -16.75 46.79
C GLN A 13 -1.31 -16.39 45.44
N ALA A 14 -2.45 -15.68 45.43
CA ALA A 14 -3.15 -15.23 44.23
C ALA A 14 -2.80 -13.79 43.74
N ALA A 15 -1.87 -13.09 44.39
CA ALA A 15 -1.48 -11.74 43.97
C ALA A 15 -0.59 -11.77 42.71
N LYS A 16 -0.95 -10.99 41.69
CA LYS A 16 -0.19 -10.86 40.43
C LYS A 16 1.00 -9.89 40.53
N PHE A 17 0.94 -8.94 41.47
CA PHE A 17 1.97 -7.92 41.69
C PHE A 17 2.17 -7.69 43.19
N CYS A 18 3.39 -7.32 43.58
CA CYS A 18 3.71 -6.91 44.94
C CYS A 18 3.11 -5.51 45.22
N GLY A 19 2.36 -5.37 46.32
CA GLY A 19 1.73 -4.10 46.70
C GLY A 19 2.70 -3.02 47.18
N GLU A 20 3.93 -3.37 47.56
CA GLU A 20 4.94 -2.41 48.01
C GLU A 20 5.93 -2.00 46.92
N CYS A 21 6.57 -2.96 46.25
CA CYS A 21 7.60 -2.67 45.25
C CYS A 21 7.12 -2.76 43.80
N GLY A 22 5.90 -3.25 43.55
CA GLY A 22 5.32 -3.36 42.21
C GLY A 22 5.82 -4.54 41.35
N THR A 23 6.72 -5.40 41.87
CA THR A 23 7.26 -6.54 41.10
C THR A 23 6.17 -7.56 40.78
N ALA A 24 6.17 -8.09 39.54
CA ALA A 24 5.26 -9.15 39.13
C ALA A 24 5.55 -10.44 39.92
N LEU A 25 4.51 -10.97 40.56
CA LEU A 25 4.56 -12.19 41.36
C LEU A 25 3.83 -13.28 40.58
N ASN A 26 4.46 -14.45 40.44
CA ASN A 26 3.97 -15.60 39.66
C ASN A 26 3.81 -15.36 38.15
N GLY A 27 4.91 -15.05 37.45
CA GLY A 27 5.04 -15.28 35.99
C GLY A 27 4.01 -14.59 35.10
N GLY A 28 3.26 -13.62 35.64
CA GLY A 28 2.29 -12.84 34.90
C GLY A 28 3.03 -11.91 33.95
N ALA A 29 3.30 -12.40 32.74
CA ALA A 29 3.77 -11.56 31.65
C ALA A 29 2.83 -10.35 31.52
N SER A 30 3.39 -9.14 31.66
CA SER A 30 2.66 -7.90 31.45
C SER A 30 2.01 -7.90 30.06
N PRO A 31 0.72 -7.57 29.92
CA PRO A 31 0.05 -7.44 28.62
C PRO A 31 0.59 -6.25 27.80
N THR A 32 1.50 -5.45 28.37
CA THR A 32 2.13 -4.30 27.72
C THR A 32 3.17 -4.71 26.66
N ALA A 33 3.74 -5.92 26.75
CA ALA A 33 4.75 -6.38 25.79
C ALA A 33 4.16 -6.75 24.42
N GLU A 34 2.89 -7.14 24.34
CA GLU A 34 2.24 -7.51 23.08
C GLU A 34 1.85 -6.32 22.20
N ARG A 35 1.70 -5.10 22.76
CA ARG A 35 1.37 -3.93 21.95
C ARG A 35 2.56 -3.40 21.16
N THR A 36 3.76 -3.43 21.74
CA THR A 36 4.96 -2.85 21.11
C THR A 36 5.49 -3.69 19.93
N LEU A 37 5.14 -4.97 19.86
CA LEU A 37 5.59 -5.86 18.77
C LEU A 37 4.74 -5.76 17.49
N ARG A 38 3.53 -5.19 17.54
CA ARG A 38 2.71 -4.97 16.33
C ARG A 38 3.18 -3.80 15.48
N ASP A 39 3.96 -2.88 16.05
CA ASP A 39 4.49 -1.70 15.36
C ASP A 39 5.81 -1.96 14.60
N LEU A 40 6.38 -3.17 14.70
CA LEU A 40 7.70 -3.49 14.15
C LEU A 40 7.68 -4.37 12.89
N THR A 41 6.50 -4.83 12.43
CA THR A 41 6.40 -5.43 11.10
C THR A 41 6.27 -4.31 10.08
N PRO A 42 7.22 -4.12 9.12
CA PRO A 42 6.97 -3.24 8.00
C PRO A 42 5.68 -3.74 7.34
N ALA A 43 4.65 -2.89 7.34
CA ALA A 43 3.35 -3.22 6.77
C ALA A 43 3.59 -3.81 5.38
N GLN A 44 3.37 -5.11 5.24
CA GLN A 44 3.72 -5.84 4.04
C GLN A 44 2.95 -5.23 2.88
N GLU A 45 3.66 -4.58 1.97
CA GLU A 45 3.06 -3.80 0.89
C GLU A 45 2.16 -4.72 0.03
N ILE A 46 0.85 -4.43 0.01
CA ILE A 46 -0.14 -5.29 -0.62
C ILE A 46 -0.29 -4.87 -2.08
N LYS A 47 -0.10 -5.80 -3.02
CA LYS A 47 -0.41 -5.57 -4.44
C LYS A 47 -1.92 -5.57 -4.64
N LEU A 48 -2.49 -4.42 -4.96
CA LEU A 48 -3.93 -4.22 -5.13
C LEU A 48 -4.39 -4.55 -6.55
N TRP A 49 -3.56 -4.25 -7.54
CA TRP A 49 -3.88 -4.50 -8.94
C TRP A 49 -2.62 -4.64 -9.78
N GLU A 50 -2.70 -5.46 -10.82
CA GLU A 50 -1.67 -5.57 -11.85
C GLU A 50 -2.33 -5.66 -13.22
N GLY A 51 -1.77 -4.98 -14.20
CA GLY A 51 -2.27 -5.03 -15.57
C GLY A 51 -1.22 -4.70 -16.62
N LYS A 52 -1.60 -4.99 -17.86
CA LYS A 52 -0.78 -4.78 -19.06
C LYS A 52 -1.63 -4.10 -20.12
N PRO A 53 -1.04 -3.33 -21.06
CA PRO A 53 -1.78 -2.70 -22.14
C PRO A 53 -2.54 -3.74 -22.98
N ALA A 54 -3.85 -3.53 -23.14
CA ALA A 54 -4.71 -4.28 -24.03
C ALA A 54 -4.22 -4.16 -25.47
N GLY A 55 -4.13 -5.30 -26.16
CA GLY A 55 -3.78 -5.37 -27.58
C GLY A 55 -2.33 -5.71 -27.90
N ILE A 56 -1.43 -5.82 -26.91
CA ILE A 56 -0.02 -6.18 -27.16
C ILE A 56 0.34 -7.56 -26.61
N SER A 57 -0.49 -8.10 -25.71
CA SER A 57 -0.16 -9.33 -24.98
C SER A 57 -0.62 -10.64 -25.63
N ASP A 58 -1.54 -10.64 -26.60
CA ASP A 58 -2.27 -11.88 -26.91
C ASP A 58 -2.00 -12.50 -28.28
N ARG A 59 -1.28 -11.81 -29.18
CA ARG A 59 -1.04 -12.36 -30.54
C ARG A 59 0.39 -12.25 -31.08
N LEU A 60 1.26 -11.42 -30.51
CA LEU A 60 2.58 -11.13 -31.08
C LEU A 60 3.73 -11.15 -30.05
N LYS A 61 3.57 -11.86 -28.93
CA LYS A 61 4.58 -11.93 -27.85
C LYS A 61 5.91 -12.60 -28.25
N GLY A 62 5.92 -13.41 -29.31
CA GLY A 62 7.12 -14.18 -29.69
C GLY A 62 7.99 -13.55 -30.79
N LEU A 63 7.44 -12.67 -31.63
CA LEU A 63 8.05 -12.36 -32.92
C LEU A 63 8.81 -11.03 -33.00
N VAL A 64 8.54 -10.06 -32.12
CA VAL A 64 9.07 -8.68 -32.32
C VAL A 64 9.61 -8.01 -31.05
N GLY A 65 9.50 -8.61 -29.85
CA GLY A 65 10.05 -8.00 -28.62
C GLY A 65 9.44 -6.65 -28.26
N LEU A 66 8.23 -6.35 -28.74
CA LEU A 66 7.60 -5.04 -28.58
C LEU A 66 6.62 -5.04 -27.41
N ASN A 67 6.97 -4.21 -26.42
CA ASN A 67 6.16 -3.73 -25.31
C ASN A 67 5.86 -4.70 -24.15
N THR A 68 6.85 -4.82 -23.27
CA THR A 68 6.76 -5.44 -21.94
C THR A 68 6.50 -4.40 -20.85
N THR A 69 5.50 -3.54 -21.05
CA THR A 69 5.06 -2.62 -19.98
C THR A 69 4.14 -3.36 -19.01
N THR A 70 4.46 -3.30 -17.72
CA THR A 70 3.64 -3.84 -16.62
C THR A 70 3.33 -2.72 -15.65
N TYR A 71 2.04 -2.53 -15.39
CA TYR A 71 1.51 -1.57 -14.44
C TYR A 71 1.12 -2.31 -13.16
N THR A 72 1.65 -1.87 -12.03
CA THR A 72 1.32 -2.43 -10.71
C THR A 72 0.83 -1.31 -9.81
N ILE A 73 -0.27 -1.53 -9.12
CA ILE A 73 -0.77 -0.65 -8.06
C ILE A 73 -0.64 -1.43 -6.75
N THR A 74 0.02 -0.84 -5.77
CA THR A 74 0.14 -1.38 -4.42
C THR A 74 -0.61 -0.51 -3.42
N SER A 75 -0.54 -0.87 -2.13
CA SER A 75 -1.08 -0.07 -1.05
C SER A 75 -0.31 1.23 -0.78
N GLN A 76 0.88 1.41 -1.36
CA GLN A 76 1.78 2.55 -1.08
C GLN A 76 2.25 3.29 -2.33
N ARG A 77 2.32 2.61 -3.48
CA ARG A 77 2.86 3.19 -4.71
C ARG A 77 2.29 2.56 -5.97
N ILE A 78 2.46 3.28 -7.05
CA ILE A 78 2.31 2.80 -8.41
C ILE A 78 3.71 2.44 -8.92
N ILE A 79 3.83 1.29 -9.59
CA ILE A 79 5.08 0.83 -10.21
C ILE A 79 4.81 0.57 -11.69
N VAL A 80 5.58 1.20 -12.56
CA VAL A 80 5.53 0.99 -14.01
C VAL A 80 6.86 0.46 -14.48
N LYS A 81 6.86 -0.79 -14.95
CA LYS A 81 8.06 -1.45 -15.48
C LYS A 81 7.95 -1.54 -16.98
N THR A 82 8.95 -1.04 -17.71
CA THR A 82 8.97 -1.03 -19.18
C THR A 82 10.26 -1.66 -19.71
N GLY A 83 10.17 -2.41 -20.82
CA GLY A 83 11.31 -3.04 -21.48
C GLY A 83 11.54 -4.50 -21.07
N LEU A 84 12.32 -5.24 -21.86
CA LEU A 84 12.35 -6.71 -21.86
C LEU A 84 12.63 -7.34 -20.48
N ILE A 85 13.42 -6.66 -19.66
CA ILE A 85 13.77 -7.05 -18.28
C ILE A 85 13.57 -5.83 -17.35
N GLY A 86 12.47 -5.08 -17.52
CA GLY A 86 12.21 -3.89 -16.69
C GLY A 86 13.31 -2.84 -16.76
N LYS A 87 13.83 -2.60 -17.98
CA LYS A 87 14.93 -1.64 -18.25
C LYS A 87 14.68 -0.28 -17.61
N ASN A 88 13.41 0.13 -17.56
CA ASN A 88 12.99 1.34 -16.87
C ASN A 88 11.93 0.95 -15.83
N VAL A 89 12.11 1.41 -14.60
CA VAL A 89 11.15 1.26 -13.50
C VAL A 89 10.86 2.65 -12.97
N GLU A 90 9.60 3.06 -13.06
CA GLU A 90 9.09 4.30 -12.49
C GLU A 90 8.20 3.96 -11.31
N GLU A 91 8.38 4.68 -10.20
CA GLU A 91 7.61 4.49 -8.98
C GLU A 91 7.06 5.82 -8.48
N ILE A 92 5.78 5.86 -8.12
CA ILE A 92 5.12 7.05 -7.58
C ILE A 92 4.33 6.66 -6.34
N GLU A 93 4.65 7.26 -5.20
CA GLU A 93 3.91 7.08 -3.94
C GLU A 93 2.45 7.55 -4.09
N LEU A 94 1.44 6.84 -3.55
CA LEU A 94 0.05 7.29 -3.72
C LEU A 94 -0.23 8.57 -2.92
N LEU A 95 0.55 8.85 -1.89
CA LEU A 95 0.52 10.11 -1.14
C LEU A 95 0.75 11.33 -2.05
N ARG A 96 1.58 11.19 -3.08
CA ARG A 96 1.94 12.22 -4.07
C ARG A 96 0.91 12.41 -5.17
N ILE A 97 -0.05 11.50 -5.27
CA ILE A 97 -1.10 11.57 -6.28
C ILE A 97 -2.05 12.72 -5.92
N ARG A 98 -2.16 13.67 -6.86
CA ARG A 98 -3.09 14.81 -6.78
C ARG A 98 -4.43 14.49 -7.39
N ASP A 99 -4.43 13.97 -8.62
CA ASP A 99 -5.67 13.72 -9.36
C ASP A 99 -5.55 12.54 -10.34
N LEU A 100 -6.71 12.00 -10.75
CA LEU A 100 -6.85 10.84 -11.63
C LEU A 100 -7.87 11.14 -12.75
N GLY A 101 -7.40 11.12 -13.99
CA GLY A 101 -8.22 11.26 -15.19
C GLY A 101 -8.41 9.94 -15.94
N VAL A 102 -9.52 9.78 -16.65
CA VAL A 102 -9.71 8.67 -17.60
C VAL A 102 -10.14 9.25 -18.94
N SER A 103 -9.47 8.82 -20.02
CA SER A 103 -9.81 9.15 -21.40
C SER A 103 -10.14 7.88 -22.19
N GLN A 104 -11.18 7.95 -23.00
CA GLN A 104 -11.64 6.86 -23.86
C GLN A 104 -12.16 7.42 -25.18
N SER A 105 -11.67 6.90 -26.30
CA SER A 105 -12.32 7.13 -27.60
C SER A 105 -13.61 6.32 -27.70
N ILE A 106 -14.43 6.59 -28.73
CA ILE A 106 -15.68 5.85 -28.98
C ILE A 106 -15.39 4.35 -29.13
N LEU A 107 -14.36 4.00 -29.91
CA LEU A 107 -13.94 2.60 -30.11
C LEU A 107 -13.40 1.98 -28.83
N ASP A 108 -12.60 2.71 -28.04
CA ASP A 108 -12.11 2.20 -26.76
C ASP A 108 -13.27 1.90 -25.81
N ARG A 109 -14.30 2.76 -25.76
CA ARG A 109 -15.51 2.52 -24.96
C ARG A 109 -16.26 1.27 -25.41
N MET A 110 -16.39 1.04 -26.72
CA MET A 110 -17.00 -0.19 -27.25
C MET A 110 -16.21 -1.44 -26.89
N LEU A 111 -14.87 -1.35 -26.84
CA LEU A 111 -13.98 -2.45 -26.46
C LEU A 111 -13.77 -2.57 -24.93
N GLY A 112 -14.35 -1.67 -24.13
CA GLY A 112 -14.15 -1.63 -22.69
C GLY A 112 -12.71 -1.25 -22.26
N ILE A 113 -11.96 -0.60 -23.15
CA ILE A 113 -10.57 -0.18 -22.95
C ILE A 113 -10.54 1.33 -22.66
N GLY A 114 -9.51 1.81 -21.96
CA GLY A 114 -9.27 3.23 -21.80
C GLY A 114 -7.83 3.57 -21.41
N THR A 115 -7.55 4.86 -21.28
CA THR A 115 -6.29 5.35 -20.76
C THR A 115 -6.55 6.06 -19.43
N LEU A 116 -5.89 5.59 -18.37
CA LEU A 116 -5.90 6.23 -17.05
C LEU A 116 -4.68 7.15 -16.94
N THR A 117 -4.92 8.41 -16.62
CA THR A 117 -3.90 9.44 -16.41
C THR A 117 -3.81 9.73 -14.92
N ILE A 118 -2.61 9.67 -14.37
CA ILE A 118 -2.33 9.95 -12.97
C ILE A 118 -1.51 11.23 -12.91
N PHE A 119 -2.00 12.22 -12.17
CA PHE A 119 -1.30 13.47 -11.92
C PHE A 119 -0.68 13.43 -10.53
N SER A 120 0.63 13.66 -10.48
CA SER A 120 1.43 13.63 -9.26
C SER A 120 2.01 15.03 -8.97
N ASP A 121 2.48 15.23 -7.75
CA ASP A 121 3.42 16.31 -7.40
C ASP A 121 4.89 15.83 -7.42
N ASP A 122 5.14 14.58 -7.84
CA ASP A 122 6.49 14.06 -8.03
C ASP A 122 7.26 14.81 -9.11
N ALA A 123 8.47 15.23 -8.79
CA ALA A 123 9.31 16.03 -9.69
C ALA A 123 9.86 15.24 -10.88
N SER A 124 10.02 13.92 -10.74
CA SER A 124 10.58 13.06 -11.80
C SER A 124 9.49 12.63 -12.78
N SER A 125 8.28 12.41 -12.28
CA SER A 125 7.15 11.92 -13.08
C SER A 125 5.85 12.62 -12.69
N PRO A 126 5.63 13.87 -13.17
CA PRO A 126 4.43 14.65 -12.82
C PRO A 126 3.14 14.09 -13.42
N GLU A 127 3.25 13.35 -14.53
CA GLU A 127 2.14 12.71 -15.21
C GLU A 127 2.52 11.28 -15.61
N LEU A 128 1.64 10.32 -15.32
CA LEU A 128 1.83 8.91 -15.62
C LEU A 128 0.63 8.34 -16.38
N TRP A 129 0.89 7.55 -17.42
CA TRP A 129 -0.15 7.03 -18.31
C TRP A 129 -0.23 5.52 -18.30
N PHE A 130 -1.39 5.02 -17.87
CA PHE A 130 -1.78 3.63 -17.97
C PHE A 130 -2.56 3.46 -19.26
N ARG A 131 -1.88 3.00 -20.32
CA ARG A 131 -2.44 2.94 -21.67
C ARG A 131 -3.17 1.63 -21.90
N LYS A 132 -4.29 1.73 -22.61
CA LYS A 132 -5.08 0.57 -23.07
C LYS A 132 -5.46 -0.36 -21.91
N ILE A 133 -5.93 0.18 -20.79
CA ILE A 133 -6.40 -0.62 -19.66
C ILE A 133 -7.84 -1.07 -19.88
N HIS A 134 -8.09 -2.37 -19.76
CA HIS A 134 -9.46 -2.90 -19.69
C HIS A 134 -10.12 -2.42 -18.39
N GLY A 135 -11.34 -1.90 -18.49
CA GLY A 135 -12.06 -1.41 -17.31
C GLY A 135 -11.34 -0.24 -16.62
N ALA A 136 -10.79 0.71 -17.39
CA ALA A 136 -10.04 1.85 -16.86
C ALA A 136 -10.78 2.63 -15.75
N HIS A 137 -12.12 2.68 -15.80
CA HIS A 137 -12.93 3.26 -14.73
C HIS A 137 -12.83 2.47 -13.42
N THR A 138 -12.96 1.14 -13.47
CA THR A 138 -12.82 0.27 -12.30
C THR A 138 -11.43 0.39 -11.69
N VAL A 139 -10.39 0.44 -12.52
CA VAL A 139 -9.00 0.61 -12.06
C VAL A 139 -8.82 1.99 -11.42
N LYS A 140 -9.40 3.05 -12.00
CA LYS A 140 -9.42 4.39 -11.40
C LYS A 140 -10.07 4.38 -10.02
N ASP A 141 -11.22 3.73 -9.88
CA ASP A 141 -11.96 3.72 -8.61
C ASP A 141 -11.22 2.92 -7.53
N ALA A 142 -10.58 1.81 -7.91
CA ALA A 142 -9.68 1.05 -7.04
C ALA A 142 -8.48 1.89 -6.59
N LEU A 143 -7.83 2.60 -7.52
CA LEU A 143 -6.71 3.49 -7.21
C LEU A 143 -7.14 4.66 -6.33
N ARG A 144 -8.28 5.28 -6.60
CA ARG A 144 -8.84 6.35 -5.77
C ARG A 144 -9.15 5.88 -4.36
N LYS A 145 -9.58 4.63 -4.18
CA LYS A 145 -9.74 4.04 -2.85
C LYS A 145 -8.37 3.88 -2.17
N ALA A 146 -7.40 3.30 -2.85
CA ALA A 146 -6.05 3.08 -2.33
C ALA A 146 -5.37 4.39 -1.88
N VAL A 147 -5.45 5.45 -2.70
CA VAL A 147 -4.94 6.80 -2.36
C VAL A 147 -5.58 7.35 -1.09
N ARG A 148 -6.91 7.20 -0.94
CA ARG A 148 -7.62 7.67 0.26
C ARG A 148 -7.22 6.90 1.50
N ASP A 149 -7.12 5.58 1.38
CA ASP A 149 -6.72 4.71 2.48
C ASP A 149 -5.30 5.07 2.94
N GLU A 150 -4.36 5.25 2.01
CA GLU A 150 -2.98 5.62 2.32
C GLU A 150 -2.88 7.02 2.98
N LYS A 151 -3.60 8.02 2.44
CA LYS A 151 -3.63 9.37 3.04
C LYS A 151 -4.23 9.38 4.43
N THR A 152 -5.25 8.55 4.68
CA THR A 152 -5.89 8.41 6.00
C THR A 152 -4.94 7.80 7.02
N VAL A 153 -4.21 6.73 6.63
CA VAL A 153 -3.19 6.11 7.48
C VAL A 153 -2.10 7.10 7.88
N ASN A 154 -1.73 8.01 6.97
CA ASN A 154 -0.70 9.01 7.19
C ASN A 154 -1.22 10.35 7.78
N ASN A 155 -2.51 10.45 8.15
CA ASN A 155 -3.16 11.68 8.64
C ASN A 155 -2.99 12.91 7.72
N ILE A 156 -2.94 12.69 6.39
CA ILE A 156 -2.80 13.77 5.41
C ILE A 156 -4.20 14.15 4.91
N SER A 157 -4.73 15.30 5.33
CA SER A 157 -5.98 15.85 4.81
C SER A 157 -5.77 16.54 3.47
N TYR A 158 -6.68 16.32 2.51
CA TYR A 158 -6.71 17.12 1.28
C TYR A 158 -6.77 18.61 1.64
N ARG A 159 -5.73 19.35 1.27
CA ARG A 159 -5.84 20.80 1.18
C ARG A 159 -6.55 21.10 -0.14
N GLU A 160 -7.87 21.27 -0.07
CA GLU A 160 -8.62 21.87 -1.18
C GLU A 160 -8.03 23.26 -1.41
N GLN A 161 -7.30 23.42 -2.52
CA GLN A 161 -6.93 24.73 -3.02
C GLN A 161 -8.18 25.29 -3.69
N ILE A 162 -8.91 26.13 -2.95
CA ILE A 162 -10.03 26.94 -3.43
C ILE A 162 -9.51 28.03 -4.36
#